data_AF-A0A858WSZ0-F1
#
_entry.id   AF-A0A858WSZ0-F1
#
_cell.length_a   1.000
_cell.length_b   1.000
_cell.length_c   1.000
_cell.angle_alpha   90.00
_cell.angle_beta   90.00
_cell.angle_gamma   90.00
#
_symmetry.space_group_name_H-M   'P 1'
#
loop_
_entity.id
_entity.type
_entity.pdbx_description
1 polymer ?
#
loop_
_entity_poly.entity_id
_entity_poly.type
_entity_poly.pdbx_seq_one_letter_code
_entity_poly.pdbx_strand_id
1 'polypeptide(L)'
;MKSIDISRHTDFRPQPVQIRVGSEDIEVRSLNCAIDLIRSLRHDRLGNYAEMLLVQLEAAREPEQQAKAWTAFRTWSTACGLDAQIARAA
;
A
#
# COMPACT_ATOMS: atom_id res chain seq x y z
N MET A 1 -22.65 -35.35 -11.64
CA MET A 1 -22.80 -34.12 -10.83
C MET A 1 -21.38 -33.60 -10.58
N LYS A 2 -20.96 -32.51 -11.25
CA LYS A 2 -19.60 -31.96 -11.10
C LYS A 2 -19.59 -31.07 -9.85
N SER A 3 -18.82 -31.44 -8.83
CA SER A 3 -18.52 -30.55 -7.71
C SER A 3 -17.76 -29.34 -8.24
N ILE A 4 -18.37 -28.17 -8.10
CA ILE A 4 -17.72 -26.88 -8.32
C ILE A 4 -16.90 -26.63 -7.04
N ASP A 5 -15.59 -26.53 -7.20
CA ASP A 5 -14.66 -26.21 -6.13
C ASP A 5 -14.82 -24.71 -5.80
N ILE A 6 -15.68 -24.41 -4.83
CA ILE A 6 -15.91 -23.06 -4.33
C ILE A 6 -14.92 -22.86 -3.18
N SER A 7 -13.80 -22.17 -3.46
CA SER A 7 -13.01 -21.32 -2.53
C SER A 7 -11.52 -21.31 -2.90
N ARG A 8 -11.16 -20.71 -4.04
CA ARG A 8 -9.80 -20.15 -4.18
C ARG A 8 -9.75 -18.81 -3.44
N HIS A 9 -9.76 -18.85 -2.10
CA HIS A 9 -9.31 -17.70 -1.32
C HIS A 9 -7.81 -17.58 -1.55
N THR A 10 -7.44 -16.76 -2.53
CA THR A 10 -6.03 -16.45 -2.78
C THR A 10 -5.57 -15.57 -1.62
N ASP A 11 -4.66 -16.07 -0.79
CA ASP A 11 -4.06 -15.25 0.26
C ASP A 11 -3.46 -13.99 -0.36
N PHE A 12 -3.74 -12.83 0.25
CA PHE A 12 -3.13 -11.57 -0.17
C PHE A 12 -1.62 -11.60 0.15
N ARG A 13 -0.80 -11.55 -0.91
CA ARG A 13 0.67 -11.49 -0.82
C ARG A 13 1.19 -10.40 -1.76
N PRO A 14 1.31 -9.16 -1.29
CA PRO A 14 1.73 -8.05 -2.13
C PRO A 14 3.21 -8.18 -2.52
N GLN A 15 3.56 -7.72 -3.72
CA GLN A 15 4.96 -7.48 -4.05
C GLN A 15 5.48 -6.26 -3.26
N PRO A 16 6.66 -6.34 -2.62
CA PRO A 16 7.25 -5.22 -1.91
C PRO A 16 7.44 -3.98 -2.79
N VAL A 17 7.34 -2.81 -2.17
CA VAL A 17 7.55 -1.50 -2.82
C VAL A 17 8.64 -0.76 -2.06
N GLN A 18 9.57 -0.14 -2.79
CA GLN A 18 10.64 0.67 -2.22
C GLN A 18 10.20 2.14 -2.22
N ILE A 19 10.10 2.74 -1.04
CA ILE A 19 9.63 4.10 -0.83
C ILE A 19 10.80 4.97 -0.35
N ARG A 20 11.04 6.10 -1.00
CA ARG A 20 12.00 7.12 -0.60
C ARG A 20 11.30 8.21 0.21
N VAL A 21 11.69 8.39 1.46
CA VAL A 21 11.26 9.53 2.30
C VAL A 21 12.50 10.30 2.72
N GLY A 22 12.65 11.53 2.23
CA GLY A 22 13.89 12.29 2.42
C GLY A 22 15.11 11.55 1.86
N SER A 23 16.05 11.19 2.73
CA SER A 23 17.26 10.42 2.38
C SER A 23 17.14 8.90 2.62
N GLU A 24 16.02 8.42 3.15
CA GLU A 24 15.86 7.02 3.56
C GLU A 24 15.07 6.19 2.53
N ASP A 25 15.59 5.00 2.20
CA ASP A 25 14.86 3.97 1.44
C ASP A 25 14.16 3.03 2.43
N ILE A 26 12.84 2.98 2.38
CA ILE A 26 11.97 2.16 3.22
C ILE A 26 11.30 1.11 2.35
N GLU A 27 11.46 -0.16 2.70
CA GLU A 27 10.77 -1.24 2.01
C GLU A 27 9.44 -1.58 2.68
N VAL A 28 8.36 -1.40 1.93
CA VAL A 28 7.00 -1.69 2.39
C VAL A 28 6.58 -3.04 1.83
N ARG A 29 6.41 -4.04 2.71
CA ARG A 29 6.13 -5.44 2.36
C ARG A 29 4.70 -5.90 2.69
N SER A 30 3.91 -5.07 3.37
CA SER A 30 2.56 -5.42 3.83
C SER A 30 1.68 -4.19 4.02
N LEU A 31 0.36 -4.40 4.16
CA LEU A 31 -0.57 -3.32 4.48
C LEU A 31 -0.27 -2.68 5.84
N ASN A 32 0.14 -3.47 6.84
CA ASN A 32 0.51 -2.92 8.15
C ASN A 32 1.73 -1.98 8.03
N CYS A 33 2.75 -2.38 7.25
CA CYS A 33 3.89 -1.50 6.97
C CYS A 33 3.44 -0.20 6.27
N ALA A 34 2.50 -0.27 5.33
CA ALA A 34 1.97 0.90 4.63
C ALA A 34 1.19 1.83 5.58
N ILE A 35 0.39 1.26 6.47
CA ILE A 35 -0.35 2.00 7.51
C ILE A 35 0.61 2.73 8.45
N ASP A 36 1.63 2.03 8.96
CA ASP A 36 2.61 2.61 9.88
C ASP A 36 3.41 3.73 9.21
N LEU A 37 3.78 3.56 7.94
CA LEU A 37 4.41 4.60 7.13
C LEU A 37 3.50 5.83 6.97
N ILE A 38 2.24 5.66 6.57
CA ILE A 38 1.34 6.82 6.39
C ILE A 38 1.13 7.56 7.73
N ARG A 39 1.02 6.81 8.83
CA ARG A 39 0.90 7.40 10.17
C ARG A 39 2.14 8.20 10.57
N SER A 40 3.35 7.73 10.24
CA SER A 40 4.58 8.47 10.53
C SER A 40 4.67 9.78 9.73
N LEU A 41 4.03 9.84 8.55
CA LEU A 41 3.95 11.02 7.69
C LEU A 41 2.83 12.00 8.08
N ARG A 42 2.00 11.70 9.09
CA ARG A 42 0.81 12.50 9.46
C ARG A 42 1.13 13.96 9.79
N HIS A 43 2.33 14.25 10.28
CA HIS A 43 2.75 15.61 10.60
C HIS A 43 3.25 16.42 9.39
N ASP A 44 3.34 15.78 8.22
CA ASP A 44 3.70 16.41 6.95
C ASP A 44 2.44 16.68 6.08
N ARG A 45 2.54 17.62 5.14
CA ARG A 45 1.46 17.95 4.19
C ARG A 45 0.98 16.72 3.42
N LEU A 46 1.87 15.76 3.16
CA LEU A 46 1.54 14.48 2.53
C LEU A 46 0.61 13.62 3.38
N GLY A 47 0.79 13.61 4.71
CA GLY A 47 -0.04 12.86 5.64
C GLY A 47 -1.50 13.34 5.64
N ASN A 48 -1.73 14.65 5.54
CA ASN A 48 -3.08 15.23 5.49
C ASN A 48 -3.87 14.78 4.26
N TYR A 49 -3.22 14.57 3.11
CA TYR A 49 -3.86 14.05 1.91
C TYR A 49 -4.05 12.53 1.93
N ALA A 50 -3.37 11.84 2.84
CA ALA A 50 -3.41 10.39 2.97
C ALA A 50 -4.45 9.87 3.96
N GLU A 51 -5.17 10.72 4.72
CA GLU A 51 -6.14 10.28 5.73
C GLU A 51 -7.24 9.37 5.15
N MET A 52 -7.79 9.70 3.97
CA MET A 52 -8.79 8.84 3.34
C MET A 52 -8.21 7.51 2.84
N LEU A 53 -6.96 7.50 2.39
CA LEU A 53 -6.24 6.29 2.04
C LEU A 53 -5.99 5.42 3.29
N LEU A 54 -5.58 6.03 4.40
CA LEU A 54 -5.35 5.36 5.67
C LEU A 54 -6.60 4.62 6.16
N VAL A 55 -7.77 5.27 6.11
CA VAL A 55 -9.05 4.63 6.47
C VAL A 55 -9.31 3.39 5.62
N GLN A 56 -9.05 3.43 4.31
CA GLN A 56 -9.27 2.28 3.42
C GLN A 56 -8.29 1.13 3.70
N LEU A 57 -7.02 1.46 3.99
CA LEU A 57 -6.02 0.47 4.38
C LEU A 57 -6.39 -0.20 5.70
N GLU A 58 -6.81 0.58 6.69
CA GLU A 58 -7.22 0.09 8.00
C GLU A 58 -8.51 -0.73 7.96
N ALA A 59 -9.42 -0.46 7.02
CA ALA A 59 -10.68 -1.17 6.87
C ALA A 59 -10.59 -2.46 6.04
N ALA A 60 -9.50 -2.69 5.30
CA ALA A 60 -9.36 -3.87 4.45
C ALA A 60 -9.22 -5.15 5.31
N ARG A 61 -10.21 -6.04 5.23
CA ARG A 61 -10.24 -7.31 5.99
C ARG A 61 -10.16 -8.51 5.06
N GLU A 62 -10.90 -8.48 3.96
CA GLU A 62 -10.92 -9.56 2.98
C GLU A 62 -9.76 -9.46 1.99
N PRO A 63 -9.23 -10.60 1.46
CA PRO A 63 -8.10 -10.58 0.53
C PRO A 63 -8.29 -9.67 -0.69
N GLU A 64 -9.51 -9.58 -1.22
CA GLU A 64 -9.83 -8.68 -2.34
C GLU A 64 -9.74 -7.20 -1.93
N GLN A 65 -10.24 -6.85 -0.75
CA GLN A 65 -10.13 -5.50 -0.20
C GLN A 65 -8.66 -5.14 0.04
N GLN A 66 -7.88 -6.09 0.59
CA GLN A 66 -6.46 -5.92 0.83
C GLN A 66 -5.69 -5.66 -0.47
N ALA A 67 -6.00 -6.39 -1.55
CA ALA A 67 -5.40 -6.17 -2.87
C ALA A 67 -5.73 -4.79 -3.46
N LYS A 68 -6.99 -4.34 -3.32
CA LYS A 68 -7.43 -2.99 -3.74
C LYS A 68 -6.75 -1.89 -2.93
N ALA A 69 -6.69 -2.05 -1.61
CA ALA A 69 -6.05 -1.09 -0.72
C ALA A 69 -4.54 -0.99 -0.99
N TRP A 70 -3.88 -2.12 -1.27
CA TRP A 70 -2.47 -2.15 -1.69
C TRP A 70 -2.24 -1.40 -3.01
N THR A 71 -3.12 -1.62 -3.99
CA THR A 71 -3.07 -0.88 -5.26
C THR A 71 -3.21 0.62 -5.03
N ALA A 72 -4.17 1.04 -4.20
CA ALA A 72 -4.37 2.45 -3.88
C ALA A 72 -3.13 3.06 -3.20
N PHE A 73 -2.51 2.35 -2.26
CA PHE A 73 -1.25 2.76 -1.64
C PHE A 73 -0.14 2.96 -2.67
N ARG A 74 0.07 1.99 -3.57
CA ARG A 74 1.07 2.09 -4.65
C ARG A 74 0.84 3.31 -5.53
N THR A 75 -0.39 3.48 -6.01
CA THR A 75 -0.75 4.61 -6.86
C THR A 75 -0.50 5.94 -6.16
N TRP A 76 -0.89 6.06 -4.89
CA TRP A 76 -0.62 7.25 -4.09
C TRP A 76 0.89 7.50 -3.95
N SER A 77 1.68 6.48 -3.58
CA SER A 77 3.12 6.66 -3.40
C SER A 77 3.83 7.06 -4.70
N THR A 78 3.41 6.50 -5.84
CA THR A 78 3.93 6.89 -7.16
C THR A 78 3.54 8.32 -7.50
N ALA A 79 2.28 8.71 -7.28
CA ALA A 79 1.79 10.07 -7.57
C ALA A 79 2.49 11.13 -6.69
N CYS A 80 2.85 10.77 -5.46
CA CYS A 80 3.64 11.61 -4.57
C CYS A 80 5.15 11.62 -4.88
N GLY A 81 5.61 10.89 -5.92
CA GLY A 81 7.02 10.80 -6.28
C GLY A 81 7.89 10.05 -5.28
N LEU A 82 7.28 9.23 -4.42
CA LEU A 82 7.97 8.50 -3.35
C LEU A 82 8.49 7.15 -3.81
N ASP A 83 8.06 6.63 -4.96
CA ASP A 83 8.55 5.35 -5.48
C ASP A 83 10.02 5.46 -5.89
N ALA A 84 10.89 4.77 -5.15
CA ALA A 84 12.34 4.84 -5.32
C ALA A 84 12.82 4.31 -6.69
N GLN A 85 12.02 3.49 -7.37
CA GLN A 85 12.35 3.04 -8.73
C GLN A 85 12.13 4.13 -9.76
N ILE A 86 11.10 4.96 -9.56
CA ILE A 86 10.77 6.08 -10.46
C ILE A 86 11.68 7.27 -10.15
N ALA A 87 11.94 7.57 -8.88
CA ALA A 87 12.80 8.68 -8.47
C ALA A 87 14.27 8.56 -8.95
N ARG A 88 14.74 7.35 -9.30
CA ARG A 88 16.09 7.12 -9.85
C ARG A 88 16.18 7.29 -11.37
N ALA A 89 15.04 7.34 -12.06
CA ALA A 89 14.95 7.47 -13.51
C ALA A 89 14.69 8.91 -13.98
N ALA A 90 14.45 9.84 -13.05
CA ALA A 90 14.23 11.26 -13.27
C ALA A 90 15.46 12.07 -12.83
#